data_AF-A0A380TFZ6-F1
#
_entry.id   AF-A0A380TFZ6-F1
#
_cell.length_a   1.000
_cell.length_b   1.000
_cell.length_c   1.000
_cell.angle_alpha   90.00
_cell.angle_beta   90.00
_cell.angle_gamma   90.00
#
_symmetry.space_group_name_H-M   'P 1'
#
loop_
_entity.id
_entity.type
_entity.pdbx_description
1 polymer ?
#
loop_
_entity_poly.entity_id
_entity_poly.type
_entity_poly.pdbx_seq_one_letter_code
_entity_poly.pdbx_strand_id
1 'polypeptide(L)'
;MMPTTEKLSITLPTDMARMIREKVAQGAYASNSEVIREGLRMLQEAEALRAQKLAWMREKIEESRNDPRPAVPAEEVFDRLEAKYQRMIDAQGE
;
A
#
# COMPACT_ATOMS: atom_id res chain seq x y z
N MET A 1 -9.57 -6.81 -35.25
CA MET A 1 -9.19 -5.81 -34.22
C MET A 1 -10.04 -6.09 -33.00
N MET A 2 -9.45 -6.46 -31.87
CA MET A 2 -10.20 -6.76 -30.64
C MET A 2 -10.81 -5.46 -30.11
N PRO A 3 -12.08 -5.46 -29.65
CA PRO A 3 -12.67 -4.27 -29.05
C PRO A 3 -11.88 -3.88 -27.79
N THR A 4 -11.56 -2.59 -27.66
CA THR A 4 -10.82 -2.03 -26.51
C THR A 4 -11.70 -1.80 -25.27
N THR A 5 -13.01 -2.04 -25.38
CA THR A 5 -13.98 -1.88 -24.29
C THR A 5 -15.07 -2.95 -24.35
N GLU A 6 -15.43 -3.49 -23.20
CA GLU A 6 -16.56 -4.40 -23.02
C GLU A 6 -17.66 -3.74 -22.18
N LYS A 7 -18.94 -3.96 -22.50
CA LYS A 7 -20.07 -3.45 -21.72
C LYS A 7 -20.46 -4.48 -20.66
N LEU A 8 -20.50 -4.04 -19.40
CA LEU A 8 -20.95 -4.86 -18.27
C LEU A 8 -22.23 -4.28 -17.67
N SER A 9 -23.20 -5.13 -17.37
CA SER A 9 -24.38 -4.77 -16.57
C SER A 9 -24.15 -5.22 -15.13
N ILE A 10 -24.15 -4.29 -14.18
CA ILE A 10 -23.87 -4.55 -12.77
C ILE A 10 -24.96 -3.97 -11.89
N THR A 11 -25.30 -4.71 -10.83
CA THR A 11 -26.19 -4.23 -9.77
C THR A 11 -25.32 -3.70 -8.62
N LEU A 12 -25.56 -2.46 -8.22
CA LEU A 12 -24.87 -1.82 -7.11
C LEU A 12 -25.84 -1.54 -5.96
N PRO A 13 -25.37 -1.55 -4.72
CA PRO A 13 -26.09 -0.97 -3.58
C PRO A 13 -26.58 0.45 -3.90
N THR A 14 -27.77 0.79 -3.41
CA THR A 14 -28.46 2.04 -3.80
C THR A 14 -27.68 3.29 -3.42
N ASP A 15 -26.96 3.25 -2.30
CA ASP A 15 -26.04 4.28 -1.82
C ASP A 15 -24.83 4.45 -2.74
N MET A 16 -24.19 3.37 -3.18
CA MET A 16 -23.08 3.44 -4.14
C MET A 16 -23.53 3.99 -5.49
N ALA A 17 -24.67 3.53 -6.00
CA ALA A 17 -25.23 4.05 -7.24
C ALA A 17 -25.57 5.54 -7.14
N ARG A 18 -26.05 5.99 -5.97
CA ARG A 18 -26.30 7.42 -5.69
C ARG A 18 -25.00 8.22 -5.69
N MET A 19 -23.98 7.74 -4.98
CA MET A 19 -22.66 8.38 -4.93
C MET A 19 -22.06 8.56 -6.34
N ILE A 20 -22.14 7.55 -7.20
CA ILE A 20 -21.66 7.63 -8.59
C ILE A 20 -22.41 8.73 -9.36
N ARG A 21 -23.76 8.74 -9.26
CA ARG A 21 -24.58 9.75 -9.93
C ARG A 21 -24.28 11.17 -9.42
N GLU A 22 -24.07 11.34 -8.12
CA GLU A 22 -23.71 12.64 -7.52
C GLU A 22 -22.37 13.16 -8.04
N LYS A 23 -21.34 12.30 -8.11
CA LYS A 23 -20.03 12.66 -8.67
C LYS A 23 -20.13 13.14 -10.12
N VAL A 24 -20.98 12.51 -10.92
CA VAL A 24 -21.23 12.95 -12.31
C VAL A 24 -22.05 14.23 -12.35
N ALA A 25 -23.11 14.35 -11.54
CA ALA A 25 -23.96 15.54 -11.48
C ALA A 25 -23.20 16.80 -11.03
N GLN A 26 -22.19 16.64 -10.18
CA GLN A 26 -21.28 17.71 -9.74
C GLN A 26 -20.24 18.09 -10.81
N GLY A 27 -20.18 17.38 -11.93
CA GLY A 27 -19.21 17.61 -13.00
C GLY A 27 -17.80 17.11 -12.69
N ALA A 28 -17.60 16.33 -11.62
CA ALA A 28 -16.30 15.75 -11.30
C ALA A 28 -15.89 14.65 -12.29
N TYR A 29 -16.86 14.02 -12.95
CA TYR A 29 -16.66 13.01 -13.99
C TYR A 29 -17.68 13.19 -15.12
N ALA A 30 -17.29 12.85 -16.35
CA ALA A 30 -18.15 12.97 -17.52
C ALA A 30 -19.18 11.83 -17.64
N SER A 31 -18.96 10.69 -16.96
CA SER A 31 -19.89 9.57 -17.00
C SER A 31 -19.78 8.62 -15.80
N ASN A 32 -20.83 7.84 -15.54
CA ASN A 32 -20.81 6.79 -14.51
C ASN A 32 -19.69 5.77 -14.78
N SER A 33 -19.48 5.40 -16.05
CA SER A 33 -18.43 4.44 -16.43
C SER A 33 -17.02 4.99 -16.16
N GLU A 34 -16.83 6.30 -16.16
CA GLU A 34 -15.55 6.91 -15.80
C GLU A 34 -15.27 6.81 -14.31
N VAL A 35 -16.28 7.06 -13.46
CA VAL A 35 -16.17 6.86 -12.00
C VAL A 35 -15.76 5.42 -11.69
N ILE A 36 -16.40 4.45 -12.35
CA ILE A 36 -16.10 3.03 -12.15
C ILE A 36 -14.70 2.68 -12.64
N ARG A 37 -14.28 3.15 -13.83
CA ARG A 37 -12.92 2.90 -14.34
C ARG A 37 -11.85 3.47 -13.41
N GLU A 38 -12.05 4.67 -12.89
CA GLU A 38 -11.12 5.28 -11.96
C GLU A 38 -11.06 4.50 -10.63
N GLY A 39 -12.22 4.10 -10.10
CA GLY A 39 -12.27 3.23 -8.91
C GLY A 39 -11.54 1.88 -9.12
N LEU A 40 -11.67 1.28 -10.30
CA LEU A 40 -10.96 0.05 -10.65
C LEU A 40 -9.46 0.26 -10.79
N ARG A 41 -9.01 1.40 -11.35
CA ARG A 41 -7.59 1.76 -11.40
C ARG A 41 -7.00 1.89 -9.99
N MET A 42 -7.68 2.62 -9.11
CA MET A 42 -7.27 2.78 -7.71
C MET A 42 -7.20 1.43 -6.98
N LEU A 43 -8.18 0.54 -7.22
CA LEU A 43 -8.16 -0.81 -6.67
C LEU A 43 -6.94 -1.61 -7.15
N GLN A 44 -6.66 -1.60 -8.45
CA GLN A 44 -5.52 -2.30 -9.03
C GLN A 44 -4.19 -1.80 -8.46
N GLU A 45 -4.04 -0.48 -8.30
CA GLU A 45 -2.85 0.13 -7.68
C GLU A 45 -2.67 -0.32 -6.23
N ALA A 46 -3.76 -0.33 -5.45
CA ALA A 46 -3.73 -0.80 -4.06
C ALA A 46 -3.38 -2.29 -3.96
N GLU A 47 -3.91 -3.13 -4.85
CA GLU A 47 -3.59 -4.55 -4.93
C GLU A 47 -2.13 -4.78 -5.30
N ALA A 48 -1.61 -4.04 -6.29
CA ALA A 48 -0.21 -4.11 -6.70
C ALA A 48 0.74 -3.72 -5.56
N LEU A 49 0.43 -2.64 -4.82
CA LEU A 49 1.21 -2.22 -3.66
C LEU A 49 1.18 -3.28 -2.55
N ARG A 50 0.02 -3.87 -2.28
CA ARG A 50 -0.12 -4.95 -1.30
C ARG A 50 0.71 -6.17 -1.68
N ALA A 51 0.69 -6.56 -2.96
CA ALA A 51 1.48 -7.67 -3.47
C ALA A 51 2.98 -7.41 -3.35
N GLN A 52 3.44 -6.21 -3.72
CA GLN A 52 4.84 -5.80 -3.57
C GLN A 52 5.30 -5.82 -2.11
N LYS A 53 4.51 -5.27 -1.20
CA LYS A 53 4.80 -5.29 0.24
C LYS A 53 4.93 -6.72 0.76
N LEU A 54 4.02 -7.60 0.36
CA LEU A 54 4.05 -9.00 0.78
C LEU A 54 5.27 -9.75 0.21
N ALA A 55 5.64 -9.49 -1.04
CA ALA A 55 6.83 -10.05 -1.65
C ALA A 55 8.10 -9.60 -0.91
N TRP A 56 8.22 -8.30 -0.63
CA TRP A 56 9.32 -7.75 0.14
C TRP A 56 9.42 -8.34 1.56
N MET A 57 8.29 -8.49 2.26
CA MET A 57 8.29 -9.12 3.59
C MET A 57 8.75 -10.57 3.54
N ARG A 58 8.29 -11.34 2.54
CA ARG A 58 8.73 -12.73 2.34
C ARG A 58 10.21 -12.82 2.06
N GLU A 59 10.73 -11.94 1.21
CA GLU A 59 12.16 -11.85 0.91
C GLU A 59 12.97 -11.56 2.18
N LYS A 60 12.57 -10.58 3.00
CA LYS A 60 13.25 -10.26 4.27
C LYS A 60 13.22 -11.38 5.30
N ILE A 61 12.12 -12.11 5.38
CA ILE A 61 12.03 -13.30 6.24
C ILE A 61 13.01 -14.37 5.72
N GLU A 62 13.05 -14.61 4.42
CA GLU A 62 13.93 -15.63 3.85
C GLU A 62 15.41 -15.26 3.98
N GLU A 63 15.75 -13.98 3.78
CA GLU A 63 17.09 -13.43 4.04
C GLU A 63 17.50 -13.67 5.50
N SER A 64 16.61 -13.37 6.45
CA SER A 64 16.87 -13.61 7.88
C SER A 64 16.99 -15.09 8.23
N ARG A 65 16.23 -15.97 7.57
CA ARG A 65 16.30 -17.42 7.82
C ARG A 65 17.59 -18.04 7.30
N ASN A 66 18.13 -17.49 6.22
CA ASN A 66 19.37 -17.95 5.60
C ASN A 66 20.61 -17.19 6.07
N ASP A 67 20.47 -16.27 7.02
CA ASP A 67 21.58 -15.52 7.59
C ASP A 67 22.49 -16.44 8.42
N PRO A 68 23.77 -16.64 8.04
CA PRO A 68 24.68 -17.51 8.76
C PRO A 68 25.23 -16.89 10.06
N ARG A 69 24.95 -15.60 10.33
CA ARG A 69 25.42 -14.93 11.53
C ARG A 69 24.76 -15.51 12.78
N PRO A 70 25.48 -15.59 13.91
CA PRO A 70 24.88 -16.05 15.17
C PRO A 70 23.79 -15.08 15.65
N ALA A 71 22.80 -15.62 16.35
CA ALA A 71 21.81 -14.82 17.03
C ALA A 71 22.48 -13.92 18.08
N VAL A 72 22.04 -12.67 18.17
CA VAL A 72 22.51 -11.71 19.16
C VAL A 72 21.48 -11.64 20.29
N PRO A 73 21.90 -11.71 21.57
CA PRO A 73 21.00 -11.50 22.70
C PRO A 73 20.29 -10.13 22.62
N ALA A 74 19.01 -10.10 22.99
CA ALA A 74 18.23 -8.86 22.90
C ALA A 74 18.84 -7.74 23.74
N GLU A 75 19.35 -8.04 24.93
CA GLU A 75 20.01 -7.07 25.82
C GLU A 75 21.19 -6.38 25.13
N GLU A 76 22.07 -7.14 24.48
CA GLU A 76 23.22 -6.58 23.74
C GLU A 76 22.77 -5.65 22.59
N VAL A 77 21.65 -5.98 21.92
CA VAL A 77 21.08 -5.11 20.89
C VAL A 77 20.58 -3.81 21.49
N PHE A 78 19.86 -3.86 22.61
CA PHE A 78 19.31 -2.68 23.28
C PHE A 78 20.41 -1.79 23.85
N ASP A 79 21.40 -2.37 24.55
CA ASP A 79 22.56 -1.63 25.08
C ASP A 79 23.28 -0.84 23.99
N ARG A 80 23.50 -1.49 22.84
CA ARG A 80 24.14 -0.85 21.68
C ARG A 80 23.29 0.28 21.09
N LEU A 81 21.97 0.10 21.03
CA LEU A 81 21.05 1.12 20.50
C LEU A 81 20.95 2.33 21.45
N GLU A 82 20.85 2.10 22.76
CA GLU A 82 20.83 3.15 23.77
C GLU A 82 22.11 3.98 23.71
N ALA A 83 23.28 3.33 23.71
CA ALA A 83 24.56 4.01 23.58
C ALA A 83 24.67 4.82 22.28
N LYS A 84 24.10 4.33 21.16
CA LYS A 84 24.07 5.07 19.89
C LYS A 84 23.24 6.34 20.01
N TYR A 85 22.02 6.25 20.57
CA TYR A 85 21.12 7.39 20.65
C TYR A 85 21.57 8.41 21.71
N GLN A 86 22.19 7.96 22.81
CA GLN A 86 22.79 8.88 23.79
C GLN A 86 23.86 9.76 23.15
N ARG A 87 24.78 9.17 22.37
CA ARG A 87 25.79 9.94 21.62
C ARG A 87 25.19 10.93 20.63
N MET A 88 24.06 10.60 20.01
CA MET A 88 23.37 11.51 19.10
C MET A 88 22.77 12.70 19.84
N ILE A 89 22.24 12.48 21.05
CA ILE A 89 21.72 13.55 21.91
C ILE A 89 22.87 14.45 22.37
N ASP A 90 23.95 13.86 22.86
CA ASP A 90 25.11 14.61 23.36
C ASP A 90 25.74 15.47 22.25
N ALA A 91 25.81 14.95 21.02
CA ALA A 91 26.33 15.67 19.85
C ALA A 91 25.40 16.75 19.27
N GLN A 92 24.13 16.80 19.69
CA GLN A 92 23.19 17.88 19.34
C GLN A 92 23.08 18.96 20.42
N GLY A 93 23.67 18.72 21.59
CA GLY A 93 23.69 19.65 22.73
C GLY A 93 24.93 20.55 22.81
N GLU A 94 25.92 20.35 21.92
CA GLU A 94 27.06 21.26 21.65
C GLU A 94 26.79 22.13 20.41
#